data_AF-A0A0L0BFA1-F1
#
_entry.id   AF-A0A0L0BFA1-F1
#
_cell.length_a   1.000
_cell.length_b   1.000
_cell.length_c   1.000
_cell.angle_alpha   90.00
_cell.angle_beta   90.00
_cell.angle_gamma   90.00
#
_symmetry.space_group_name_H-M   'P 1'
#
loop_
_entity.id
_entity.type
_entity.pdbx_description
1 polymer ?
#
loop_
_entity_poly.entity_id
_entity_poly.type
_entity_poly.pdbx_seq_one_letter_code
_entity_poly.pdbx_strand_id
1 'polypeptide(L)'
;MSRVIRASPEVVYEYAADVGNLPAWAAGLAQAEVVRDGDALLVESPMGRVEVRFVERNRFGVLDHDVRLPSGTVVTNPVRVLSHPEGAEVVFTVRQIELDDDEFARDVRLVEADLERLGHRIDQRD
;
A
#
# COMPACT_ATOMS: atom_id res chain seq x y z
N MET A 1 11.34 2.25 2.09
CA MET A 1 11.39 3.19 0.95
C MET A 1 10.44 4.34 1.20
N SER A 2 10.66 5.49 0.57
CA SER A 2 9.73 6.62 0.69
C SER A 2 9.63 7.43 -0.61
N ARG A 3 8.55 8.20 -0.74
CA ARG A 3 8.35 9.17 -1.82
C ARG A 3 7.70 10.43 -1.28
N VAL A 4 8.21 11.58 -1.72
CA VAL A 4 7.61 12.90 -1.46
C VAL A 4 6.60 13.21 -2.57
N ILE A 5 5.41 13.66 -2.19
CA ILE A 5 4.30 14.03 -3.08
C ILE A 5 3.91 15.48 -2.78
N ARG A 6 3.72 16.30 -3.82
CA ARG A 6 3.45 17.75 -3.71
C ARG A 6 1.98 18.06 -3.42
N ALA A 7 1.45 17.45 -2.37
CA ALA A 7 0.12 17.69 -1.86
C ALA A 7 0.11 17.64 -0.32
N SER A 8 -0.96 18.13 0.30
CA SER A 8 -1.11 18.03 1.75
C SER A 8 -1.14 16.55 2.22
N PRO A 9 -0.62 16.24 3.42
CA PRO A 9 -0.71 14.90 3.99
C PRO A 9 -2.14 14.37 4.04
N GLU A 10 -3.13 15.23 4.29
CA GLU A 10 -4.53 14.88 4.32
C GLU A 10 -5.03 14.41 2.95
N VAL A 11 -4.70 15.14 1.86
CA VAL A 11 -5.09 14.74 0.50
C VAL A 11 -4.47 13.40 0.10
N VAL A 12 -3.18 13.22 0.41
CA VAL A 12 -2.45 11.98 0.10
C VAL A 12 -3.02 10.81 0.91
N TYR A 13 -3.25 11.00 2.21
CA TYR A 13 -3.82 9.98 3.09
C TYR A 13 -5.23 9.58 2.63
N GLU A 14 -6.10 10.57 2.40
CA GLU A 14 -7.49 10.31 2.04
C GLU A 14 -7.59 9.50 0.74
N TYR A 15 -6.77 9.84 -0.25
CA TYR A 15 -6.71 9.10 -1.51
C TYR A 15 -6.13 7.69 -1.34
N ALA A 16 -4.99 7.56 -0.66
CA ALA A 16 -4.28 6.28 -0.52
C ALA A 16 -5.07 5.27 0.34
N ALA A 17 -5.79 5.74 1.37
CA ALA A 17 -6.56 4.91 2.28
C ALA A 17 -7.95 4.53 1.74
N ASP A 18 -8.39 5.11 0.63
CA ASP A 18 -9.62 4.71 -0.04
C ASP A 18 -9.39 3.44 -0.86
N VAL A 19 -10.04 2.35 -0.44
CA VAL A 19 -10.02 1.05 -1.12
C VAL A 19 -10.42 1.16 -2.60
N GLY A 20 -11.30 2.10 -2.97
CA GLY A 20 -11.67 2.34 -4.36
C GLY A 20 -10.52 2.87 -5.23
N ASN A 21 -9.52 3.50 -4.62
CA ASN A 21 -8.34 4.01 -5.30
C ASN A 21 -7.17 3.00 -5.30
N LEU A 22 -7.19 1.95 -4.46
CA LEU A 22 -6.11 0.95 -4.39
C LEU A 22 -5.75 0.38 -5.77
N PRO A 23 -6.71 -0.02 -6.64
CA PRO A 23 -6.37 -0.54 -7.96
C PRO A 23 -5.61 0.45 -8.86
N ALA A 24 -5.74 1.75 -8.59
CA ALA A 24 -5.13 2.81 -9.38
C ALA A 24 -3.65 3.07 -9.04
N TRP A 25 -3.17 2.59 -7.88
CA TRP A 25 -1.79 2.80 -7.43
C TRP A 25 -1.09 1.56 -6.87
N ALA A 26 -1.76 0.70 -6.12
CA ALA A 26 -1.22 -0.50 -5.50
C ALA A 26 -1.37 -1.73 -6.42
N ALA A 27 -0.50 -1.85 -7.42
CA ALA A 27 -0.55 -2.90 -8.43
C ALA A 27 -0.45 -4.32 -7.82
N GLY A 28 0.26 -4.48 -6.69
CA GLY A 28 0.30 -5.75 -5.96
C GLY A 28 -1.06 -6.19 -5.41
N LEU A 29 -1.99 -5.24 -5.21
CA LEU A 29 -3.36 -5.48 -4.77
C LEU A 29 -4.39 -5.46 -5.91
N ALA A 30 -3.97 -5.00 -7.10
CA ALA A 30 -4.85 -4.66 -8.22
C ALA A 30 -4.97 -5.73 -9.31
N GLN A 31 -4.25 -6.86 -9.20
CA GLN A 31 -4.28 -7.90 -10.24
C GLN A 31 -5.59 -8.69 -10.29
N ALA A 32 -6.50 -8.47 -9.33
CA ALA A 32 -7.76 -9.18 -9.21
C ALA A 32 -8.91 -8.29 -8.73
N GLU A 33 -10.13 -8.78 -8.87
CA GLU A 33 -11.32 -8.15 -8.30
C GLU A 33 -11.15 -8.05 -6.78
N VAL A 34 -11.02 -6.82 -6.26
CA VAL A 34 -10.96 -6.57 -4.82
C VAL A 34 -12.35 -6.83 -4.25
N VAL A 35 -12.56 -8.01 -3.71
CA VAL A 35 -13.81 -8.38 -3.04
C VAL A 35 -13.71 -7.90 -1.59
N ARG A 36 -14.58 -6.98 -1.20
CA ARG A 36 -14.74 -6.60 0.21
C ARG A 36 -15.48 -7.72 0.93
N ASP A 37 -14.88 -8.22 2.02
CA ASP A 37 -15.49 -9.16 2.96
C ASP A 37 -15.41 -8.57 4.37
N GLY A 38 -16.49 -7.88 4.78
CA GLY A 38 -16.50 -7.10 6.02
C GLY A 38 -15.44 -6.00 6.02
N ASP A 39 -14.48 -6.10 6.93
CA ASP A 39 -13.32 -5.22 7.10
C ASP A 39 -12.06 -5.70 6.35
N ALA A 40 -12.13 -6.87 5.69
CA ALA A 40 -11.04 -7.41 4.89
C ALA A 40 -11.26 -7.19 3.39
N LEU A 41 -10.15 -7.16 2.67
CA LEU A 41 -10.10 -7.25 1.21
C LEU A 41 -9.54 -8.61 0.81
N LEU A 42 -10.22 -9.30 -0.09
CA LEU A 42 -9.75 -10.56 -0.65
C LEU A 42 -9.16 -10.28 -2.03
N VAL A 43 -7.90 -10.67 -2.23
CA VAL A 43 -7.11 -10.37 -3.42
C VAL A 43 -6.51 -11.65 -3.98
N GLU A 44 -6.68 -11.91 -5.28
CA GLU A 44 -5.94 -12.98 -5.95
C GLU A 44 -4.54 -12.47 -6.32
N SER A 45 -3.53 -13.26 -5.97
CA SER A 45 -2.13 -12.98 -6.25
C SER A 45 -1.45 -14.21 -6.85
N PRO A 46 -0.23 -14.09 -7.42
CA PRO A 46 0.55 -15.25 -7.83
C PRO A 46 0.83 -16.25 -6.69
N MET A 47 0.75 -15.81 -5.42
CA MET A 47 0.92 -16.65 -4.24
C MET A 47 -0.37 -17.38 -3.83
N GLY A 48 -1.50 -17.11 -4.51
CA GLY A 48 -2.85 -17.55 -4.14
C GLY A 48 -3.72 -16.41 -3.62
N ARG A 49 -4.91 -16.75 -3.15
CA ARG A 49 -5.84 -15.78 -2.52
C ARG A 49 -5.29 -15.32 -1.18
N VAL A 50 -5.05 -14.02 -1.05
CA VAL A 50 -4.61 -13.38 0.20
C VAL A 50 -5.73 -12.54 0.79
N GLU A 51 -5.68 -12.35 2.10
CA GLU A 51 -6.60 -11.50 2.84
C GLU A 51 -5.83 -10.29 3.37
N VAL A 52 -6.33 -9.09 3.09
CA VAL A 52 -5.70 -7.83 3.47
C VAL A 52 -6.61 -7.07 4.43
N ARG A 53 -6.07 -6.67 5.58
CA ARG A 53 -6.77 -5.86 6.59
C ARG A 53 -6.00 -4.59 6.86
N PHE A 54 -6.62 -3.46 6.59
CA PHE A 54 -6.06 -2.15 6.90
C PHE A 54 -6.41 -1.77 8.34
N VAL A 55 -5.54 -0.98 8.98
CA VAL A 55 -5.92 -0.27 10.19
C VAL A 55 -7.12 0.66 9.93
N GLU A 56 -7.88 0.96 10.98
CA GLU A 56 -8.97 1.92 10.89
C GLU A 56 -8.48 3.29 10.41
N ARG A 57 -9.37 4.02 9.71
CA ARG A 57 -9.09 5.40 9.30
C ARG A 57 -8.74 6.23 10.52
N ASN A 58 -7.65 6.98 10.42
CA ASN A 58 -7.09 7.71 11.52
C ASN A 58 -6.46 9.02 11.06
N ARG A 59 -6.37 9.98 11.98
CA ARG A 59 -5.77 11.30 11.74
C ARG A 59 -4.24 11.32 11.78
N PHE A 60 -3.60 10.17 12.01
CA PHE A 60 -2.15 10.09 12.24
C PHE A 60 -1.37 9.70 10.97
N GLY A 61 -2.06 9.54 9.84
CA GLY A 61 -1.44 9.17 8.57
C GLY A 61 -1.02 7.70 8.50
N VAL A 62 -1.56 6.83 9.36
CA VAL A 62 -1.17 5.40 9.39
C VAL A 62 -2.06 4.61 8.43
N LEU A 63 -1.44 3.93 7.44
CA LEU A 63 -2.05 3.01 6.48
C LEU A 63 -1.45 1.60 6.60
N ASP A 64 -0.98 1.25 7.80
CA ASP A 64 -0.48 -0.09 8.09
C ASP A 64 -1.55 -1.12 7.72
N HIS A 65 -1.13 -2.23 7.13
CA HIS A 65 -2.03 -3.32 6.77
C HIS A 65 -1.37 -4.67 6.95
N ASP A 66 -2.18 -5.64 7.34
CA ASP A 66 -1.81 -7.03 7.45
C ASP A 66 -2.20 -7.76 6.18
N VAL A 67 -1.28 -8.56 5.64
CA VAL A 67 -1.55 -9.51 4.56
C VAL A 67 -1.42 -10.91 5.13
N ARG A 68 -2.53 -11.66 5.16
CA ARG A 68 -2.53 -13.08 5.50
C ARG A 68 -2.30 -13.92 4.25
N LEU A 69 -1.20 -14.66 4.24
CA LEU A 69 -0.81 -15.58 3.19
C LEU A 69 -1.61 -16.90 3.27
N PRO A 70 -1.68 -17.70 2.19
CA PRO A 70 -2.33 -19.02 2.23
C PRO A 70 -1.73 -19.99 3.25
N SER A 71 -0.46 -19.80 3.64
CA SER A 71 0.19 -20.56 4.71
C SER A 71 -0.38 -20.26 6.10
N GLY A 72 -1.14 -19.17 6.26
CA GLY A 72 -1.60 -18.63 7.53
C GLY A 72 -0.65 -17.60 8.15
N THR A 73 0.56 -17.43 7.59
CA THR A 73 1.50 -16.37 7.99
C THR A 73 0.86 -15.00 7.76
N VAL A 74 0.96 -14.12 8.75
CA VAL A 74 0.52 -12.72 8.65
C VAL A 74 1.75 -11.83 8.50
N VAL A 75 1.78 -11.06 7.43
CA VAL A 75 2.82 -10.08 7.12
C VAL A 75 2.24 -8.68 7.35
N THR A 76 2.74 -7.99 8.38
CA THR A 76 2.41 -6.58 8.61
C THR A 76 3.29 -5.69 7.75
N ASN A 77 2.65 -4.82 6.95
CA ASN A 77 3.25 -3.83 6.07
C ASN A 77 3.02 -2.42 6.64
N PRO A 78 4.01 -1.83 7.33
CA PRO A 78 3.89 -0.46 7.82
C PRO A 78 3.93 0.55 6.66
N VAL A 79 2.91 1.40 6.58
CA VAL A 79 2.80 2.47 5.60
C VAL A 79 2.33 3.73 6.29
N ARG A 80 3.04 4.85 6.12
CA ARG A 80 2.70 6.12 6.76
C ARG A 80 2.79 7.29 5.79
N VAL A 81 1.83 8.20 5.91
CA VAL A 81 1.85 9.52 5.28
C VAL A 81 2.27 10.52 6.35
N LEU A 82 3.40 11.19 6.14
CA LEU A 82 4.02 12.12 7.06
C LEU A 82 4.03 13.53 6.46
N SER A 83 3.98 14.55 7.31
CA SER A 83 4.21 15.93 6.87
C SER A 83 5.65 16.10 6.36
N HIS A 84 5.80 16.73 5.19
CA HIS A 84 7.09 17.03 4.59
C HIS A 84 7.13 18.51 4.16
N PRO A 85 8.29 19.21 4.19
CA PRO A 85 8.38 20.61 3.76
C PRO A 85 7.88 20.90 2.33
N GLU A 86 7.87 19.89 1.47
CA GLU A 86 7.37 19.97 0.07
C GLU A 86 5.99 19.33 -0.14
N GLY A 87 5.27 18.98 0.93
CA GLY A 87 3.95 18.34 0.86
C GLY A 87 3.83 17.18 1.86
N ALA A 88 3.77 15.96 1.35
CA ALA A 88 3.67 14.74 2.15
C ALA A 88 4.77 13.75 1.77
N GLU A 89 5.31 13.02 2.75
CA GLU A 89 6.19 11.88 2.52
C GLU A 89 5.46 10.59 2.84
N VAL A 90 5.33 9.70 1.86
CA VAL A 90 4.80 8.35 2.06
C VAL A 90 5.96 7.41 2.31
N VAL A 91 6.00 6.79 3.49
CA VAL A 91 7.02 5.82 3.89
C VAL A 91 6.41 4.42 3.89
N PHE A 92 6.98 3.51 3.12
CA PHE A 92 6.61 2.08 3.09
C PHE A 92 7.78 1.25 3.61
N THR A 93 7.54 0.40 4.62
CA THR A 93 8.53 -0.54 5.15
C THR A 93 8.33 -1.93 4.55
N VAL A 94 9.27 -2.38 3.72
CA VAL A 94 9.26 -3.75 3.17
C VAL A 94 10.21 -4.63 3.99
N ARG A 95 9.79 -5.86 4.29
CA ARG A 95 10.56 -6.84 5.08
C ARG A 95 10.69 -8.13 4.30
N GLN A 96 11.88 -8.73 4.33
CA GLN A 96 12.13 -10.04 3.76
C GLN A 96 11.58 -11.12 4.70
N ILE A 97 10.32 -11.50 4.52
CA ILE A 97 9.64 -12.53 5.30
C ILE A 97 9.26 -13.66 4.36
N GLU A 98 9.82 -14.86 4.57
CA GLU A 98 9.58 -16.03 3.71
C GLU A 98 9.97 -15.82 2.23
N LEU A 99 10.80 -14.81 1.93
CA LEU A 99 11.30 -14.50 0.59
C LEU A 99 12.80 -14.71 0.51
N ASP A 100 13.27 -15.23 -0.62
CA ASP A 100 14.69 -15.17 -0.97
C ASP A 100 15.12 -13.74 -1.39
N ASP A 101 16.42 -13.55 -1.64
CA ASP A 101 16.97 -12.22 -1.95
C ASP A 101 16.45 -11.66 -3.28
N ASP A 102 16.22 -12.52 -4.28
CA ASP A 102 15.73 -12.11 -5.61
C ASP A 102 14.24 -11.74 -5.55
N GLU A 103 13.46 -12.49 -4.79
CA GLU A 103 12.07 -12.22 -4.46
C GLU A 103 11.92 -10.93 -3.67
N PHE A 104 12.72 -10.73 -2.62
CA PHE A 104 12.71 -9.49 -1.85
C PHE A 104 13.10 -8.28 -2.71
N ALA A 105 14.13 -8.40 -3.54
CA ALA A 105 14.52 -7.34 -4.46
C ALA A 105 13.42 -7.03 -5.49
N ARG A 106 12.66 -8.04 -5.93
CA ARG A 106 11.49 -7.85 -6.80
C ARG A 106 10.37 -7.11 -6.07
N ASP A 107 10.08 -7.50 -4.84
CA ASP A 107 9.04 -6.86 -4.04
C ASP A 107 9.34 -5.39 -3.77
N VAL A 108 10.59 -5.07 -3.41
CA VAL A 108 11.08 -3.68 -3.29
C VAL A 108 10.80 -2.86 -4.56
N ARG A 109 11.10 -3.40 -5.75
CA ARG A 109 10.84 -2.69 -7.02
C ARG A 109 9.34 -2.50 -7.29
N LEU A 110 8.50 -3.44 -6.88
CA LEU A 110 7.05 -3.34 -7.05
C LEU A 110 6.47 -2.24 -6.15
N VAL A 111 6.89 -2.20 -4.88
CA VAL A 111 6.46 -1.16 -3.93
C VAL A 111 6.97 0.22 -4.36
N GLU A 112 8.19 0.32 -4.89
CA GLU A 112 8.71 1.58 -5.43
C GLU A 112 7.83 2.10 -6.58
N ALA A 113 7.44 1.21 -7.50
CA ALA A 113 6.54 1.55 -8.59
C ALA A 113 5.11 1.89 -8.09
N ASP A 114 4.64 1.28 -7.00
CA ASP A 114 3.35 1.63 -6.37
C ASP A 114 3.35 3.05 -5.83
N LEU A 115 4.41 3.43 -5.10
CA LEU A 115 4.57 4.79 -4.59
C LEU A 115 4.68 5.81 -5.73
N GLU A 116 5.35 5.45 -6.83
CA GLU A 116 5.40 6.30 -8.02
C GLU A 116 4.02 6.52 -8.65
N ARG A 117 3.24 5.46 -8.83
CA ARG A 117 1.86 5.57 -9.31
C ARG A 117 1.02 6.44 -8.38
N LEU A 118 1.15 6.27 -7.06
CA LEU A 118 0.41 7.07 -6.09
C LEU A 118 0.71 8.56 -6.28
N GLY A 119 1.99 8.94 -6.40
CA GLY A 119 2.39 10.32 -6.70
C GLY A 119 1.74 10.85 -7.97
N HIS A 120 1.86 10.12 -9.09
CA HIS A 120 1.26 10.54 -10.36
C HIS A 120 -0.26 10.68 -10.31
N ARG A 121 -0.96 9.85 -9.52
CA ARG A 121 -2.42 9.94 -9.37
C ARG A 121 -2.85 11.17 -8.58
N ILE A 122 -2.05 11.61 -7.62
CA ILE A 122 -2.29 12.84 -6.85
C ILE A 122 -1.99 14.06 -7.72
N ASP A 123 -0.85 14.08 -8.41
CA ASP A 123 -0.44 15.22 -9.25
C ASP A 123 -1.42 15.48 -10.41
N GLN A 124 -2.17 14.46 -10.87
CA GLN A 124 -3.20 14.60 -11.92
C GLN A 124 -4.56 15.11 -11.41
N ARG A 125 -4.73 15.27 -10.10
CA ARG A 125 -5.97 15.75 -9.48
C ARG A 125 -5.96 17.24 -9.15
N ASP A 126 -4.78 17.84 -9.10
CA ASP A 126 -4.54 19.28 -8.85
C ASP A 126 -4.46 20.08 -10.17
#